data_AF-A0A7X0L0B4-F1
#
_entry.id   AF-A0A7X0L0B4-F1
#
_cell.length_a   1.000
_cell.length_b   1.000
_cell.length_c   1.000
_cell.angle_alpha   90.00
_cell.angle_beta   90.00
_cell.angle_gamma   90.00
#
_symmetry.space_group_name_H-M   'P 1'
#
loop_
_entity.id
_entity.type
_entity.pdbx_description
1 polymer ?
#
loop_
_entity_poly.entity_id
_entity_poly.type
_entity_poly.pdbx_seq_one_letter_code
_entity_poly.pdbx_strand_id
1 'polypeptide(L)'
;MTMLDDTRASLGTAETFTAPRSTSPVNTRTEATGKRSPQDTGVFTGDAGPVGSVNGPMNSAQIRSAERALAVGTWLIVFGAMLYSVLTVTPLMARHTADRWDWTAPILPLVVDAAVVIVVRLDSVLARLGHHGGRWPTVLRWMTGAMTLSLNVADSALEKDKVGVAVHAVAPLLLIVTAETGLAYRRAITAALTAEQARQRAALAARERAAAERAEAERQQAREEREYQARLIREQREHEAAMARQETERRERLEREERERTRAAERERQAARERAAQERERAERERQQAEMEAERREREREHARREAERQRAERAERERRALLAAGPVSDKLPEAEARQVVTAAFEAGLSVRNAAERCGWSVGWVSGRYQELRAVHDGQPGAVPTT
;
A
#
# COMPACT_ATOMS: atom_id res chain seq x y z
N MET A 1 -31.17 -15.12 -48.36
CA MET A 1 -32.26 -14.91 -49.32
C MET A 1 -33.27 -14.02 -48.61
N THR A 2 -33.36 -12.77 -49.08
CA THR A 2 -34.37 -11.75 -48.75
C THR A 2 -34.56 -11.35 -47.28
N MET A 3 -33.86 -10.29 -46.85
CA MET A 3 -34.43 -9.34 -45.90
C MET A 3 -34.44 -7.95 -46.55
N LEU A 4 -35.65 -7.39 -46.55
CA LEU A 4 -36.08 -6.16 -47.18
C LEU A 4 -35.61 -4.93 -46.40
N ASP A 5 -35.36 -3.87 -47.16
CA ASP A 5 -35.44 -2.48 -46.76
C ASP A 5 -36.63 -2.20 -45.84
N ASP A 6 -36.41 -1.40 -44.81
CA ASP A 6 -37.44 -0.43 -44.44
C ASP A 6 -36.81 0.90 -44.02
N THR A 7 -37.20 1.91 -44.77
CA THR A 7 -36.77 3.30 -44.66
C THR A 7 -37.88 4.04 -43.95
N ARG A 8 -37.64 4.57 -42.75
CA ARG A 8 -38.58 5.53 -42.16
C ARG A 8 -37.88 6.66 -41.43
N ALA A 9 -38.02 7.82 -42.06
CA ALA A 9 -37.78 9.13 -41.51
C ALA A 9 -38.61 9.34 -40.24
N SER A 10 -37.97 9.88 -39.20
CA SER A 10 -38.64 10.53 -38.09
C SER A 10 -38.00 11.89 -37.86
N LEU A 11 -38.80 12.93 -38.13
CA LEU A 11 -38.55 14.33 -37.83
C LEU A 11 -38.39 14.50 -36.30
N GLY A 12 -37.19 14.90 -35.88
CA GLY A 12 -36.89 15.28 -34.51
C GLY A 12 -37.12 16.77 -34.31
N THR A 13 -38.12 17.07 -33.50
CA THR A 13 -38.55 18.35 -32.96
C THR A 13 -37.43 19.16 -32.30
N ALA A 14 -37.42 20.46 -32.60
CA ALA A 14 -36.58 21.46 -31.94
C ALA A 14 -37.05 21.68 -30.49
N GLU A 15 -36.25 21.23 -29.52
CA GLU A 15 -36.34 21.71 -28.14
C GLU A 15 -35.35 22.86 -27.92
N THR A 16 -35.92 24.03 -27.65
CA THR A 16 -35.27 25.21 -27.10
C THR A 16 -34.64 24.90 -25.74
N PHE A 17 -33.33 24.72 -25.73
CA PHE A 17 -32.51 24.62 -24.52
C PHE A 17 -32.25 26.02 -23.95
N THR A 18 -32.99 26.38 -22.91
CA THR A 18 -32.78 27.62 -22.13
C THR A 18 -31.61 27.42 -21.17
N ALA A 19 -30.53 28.16 -21.39
CA ALA A 19 -29.35 28.15 -20.53
C ALA A 19 -29.64 28.81 -19.15
N PRO A 20 -29.17 28.26 -18.02
CA PRO A 20 -29.22 28.95 -16.74
C PRO A 20 -28.14 30.03 -16.65
N ARG A 21 -28.57 31.24 -16.25
CA ARG A 21 -27.72 32.38 -15.89
C ARG A 21 -26.82 32.01 -14.70
N SER A 22 -25.52 31.93 -14.96
CA SER A 22 -24.49 31.88 -13.91
C SER A 22 -24.35 33.26 -13.27
N THR A 23 -24.79 33.39 -12.03
CA THR A 23 -24.53 34.53 -11.16
C THR A 23 -23.07 34.56 -10.73
N SER A 24 -22.37 35.63 -11.10
CA SER A 24 -21.02 35.94 -10.62
C SER A 24 -20.98 36.11 -9.10
N PRO A 25 -19.98 35.56 -8.38
CA PRO A 25 -19.75 35.94 -6.99
C PRO A 25 -19.10 37.32 -6.91
N VAL A 26 -19.74 38.17 -6.10
CA VAL A 26 -19.26 39.44 -5.59
C VAL A 26 -17.93 39.22 -4.85
N ASN A 27 -16.89 39.94 -5.30
CA ASN A 27 -15.59 39.98 -4.65
C ASN A 27 -15.63 41.05 -3.56
N THR A 28 -15.90 40.64 -2.31
CA THR A 28 -15.81 41.51 -1.14
C THR A 28 -14.35 41.76 -0.81
N ARG A 29 -13.89 42.95 -1.21
CA ARG A 29 -12.66 43.61 -0.78
C ARG A 29 -12.69 43.79 0.74
N THR A 30 -11.96 42.97 1.48
CA THR A 30 -11.70 43.18 2.91
C THR A 30 -10.45 44.06 3.04
N GLU A 31 -10.67 45.30 3.46
CA GLU A 31 -9.61 46.20 3.93
C GLU A 31 -9.06 45.66 5.25
N ALA A 32 -7.79 45.25 5.26
CA ALA A 32 -7.04 44.98 6.47
C ALA A 32 -5.92 46.02 6.59
N THR A 33 -6.16 47.00 7.44
CA THR A 33 -5.26 48.04 7.92
C THR A 33 -4.15 47.40 8.77
N GLY A 34 -3.02 47.09 8.13
CA GLY A 34 -1.78 46.68 8.80
C GLY A 34 -0.90 47.88 9.12
N LYS A 35 -0.83 48.25 10.40
CA LYS A 35 0.10 49.25 10.96
C LYS A 35 1.55 48.90 10.60
N ARG A 36 2.26 49.83 9.95
CA ARG A 36 3.73 49.81 9.86
C ARG A 36 4.31 50.42 11.14
N SER A 37 5.24 49.71 11.77
CA SER A 37 6.26 50.32 12.63
C SER A 37 7.61 50.25 11.91
N PRO A 38 8.49 51.26 12.07
CA PRO A 38 9.76 51.35 11.38
C PRO A 38 10.88 50.75 12.21
N GLN A 39 11.84 50.12 11.54
CA GLN A 39 13.24 49.87 11.89
C GLN A 39 13.61 48.47 11.39
N ASP A 40 14.32 48.39 10.27
CA ASP A 40 15.66 47.81 10.35
C ASP A 40 16.51 48.18 9.13
N THR A 41 17.78 48.35 9.44
CA THR A 41 18.84 48.93 8.63
C THR A 41 19.48 47.95 7.67
N GLY A 42 19.66 48.41 6.42
CA GLY A 42 20.82 48.16 5.55
C GLY A 42 21.22 46.73 5.22
N VAL A 43 20.99 46.33 3.97
CA VAL A 43 22.07 45.79 3.10
C VAL A 43 21.83 46.26 1.67
N PHE A 44 22.75 47.11 1.21
CA PHE A 44 22.90 47.56 -0.15
C PHE A 44 23.35 46.39 -1.03
N THR A 45 22.43 45.83 -1.82
CA THR A 45 22.77 45.07 -3.03
C THR A 45 22.13 45.80 -4.20
N GLY A 46 22.98 46.45 -5.00
CA GLY A 46 22.56 47.04 -6.25
C GLY A 46 22.09 45.92 -7.17
N ASP A 47 20.80 45.93 -7.48
CA ASP A 47 20.28 45.13 -8.57
C ASP A 47 19.61 46.05 -9.58
N ALA A 48 19.96 45.80 -10.82
CA ALA A 48 19.76 46.67 -11.95
C ALA A 48 18.28 47.04 -12.10
N GLY A 49 18.01 48.34 -12.19
CA GLY A 49 16.69 48.83 -12.54
C GLY A 49 16.20 48.16 -13.82
N PRO A 50 14.89 47.88 -13.94
CA PRO A 50 14.34 47.34 -15.17
C PRO A 50 14.62 48.36 -16.27
N VAL A 51 15.51 48.01 -17.19
CA VAL A 51 15.63 48.67 -18.48
C VAL A 51 14.29 48.45 -19.15
N GLY A 52 13.38 49.40 -18.93
CA GLY A 52 12.12 49.47 -19.62
C GLY A 52 12.43 49.43 -21.11
N SER A 53 12.13 48.29 -21.73
CA SER A 53 12.19 48.13 -23.17
C SER A 53 11.21 49.14 -23.76
N VAL A 54 11.74 50.29 -24.19
CA VAL A 54 11.02 51.31 -24.98
C VAL A 54 10.88 50.76 -26.40
N ASN A 55 10.21 49.63 -26.53
CA ASN A 55 9.73 49.03 -27.76
C ASN A 55 8.41 48.36 -27.44
N GLY A 56 7.44 49.17 -26.98
CA GLY A 56 6.06 48.73 -26.99
C GLY A 56 5.70 48.29 -28.41
N PRO A 57 5.00 47.16 -28.59
CA PRO A 57 4.63 46.70 -29.92
C PRO A 57 3.88 47.85 -30.60
N MET A 58 4.43 48.39 -31.69
CA MET A 58 3.71 49.36 -32.51
C MET A 58 2.33 48.78 -32.78
N ASN A 59 1.30 49.45 -32.26
CA ASN A 59 -0.04 48.91 -32.22
C ASN A 59 -0.46 48.62 -33.67
N SER A 60 -1.02 47.44 -33.94
CA SER A 60 -1.44 47.04 -35.30
C SER A 60 -2.36 48.08 -35.99
N ALA A 61 -3.02 48.93 -35.19
CA ALA A 61 -3.79 50.09 -35.65
C ALA A 61 -2.91 51.20 -36.29
N GLN A 62 -1.73 51.48 -35.74
CA GLN A 62 -0.78 52.47 -36.27
C GLN A 62 -0.14 52.02 -37.58
N ILE A 63 0.13 50.71 -37.72
CA ILE A 63 0.61 50.12 -38.98
C ILE A 63 -0.48 50.27 -40.07
N ARG A 64 -1.73 49.95 -39.75
CA ARG A 64 -2.86 50.09 -40.70
C ARG A 64 -3.17 51.54 -41.07
N SER A 65 -3.01 52.50 -40.16
CA SER A 65 -3.21 53.92 -40.48
C SER A 65 -2.08 54.47 -41.36
N ALA A 66 -0.83 54.08 -41.09
CA ALA A 66 0.31 54.43 -41.93
C ALA A 66 0.16 53.86 -43.35
N GLU A 67 -0.28 52.60 -43.50
CA GLU A 67 -0.56 52.01 -44.81
C GLU A 67 -1.65 52.76 -45.60
N ARG A 68 -2.73 53.19 -44.92
CA ARG A 68 -3.78 53.99 -45.58
C ARG A 68 -3.29 55.37 -45.98
N ALA A 69 -2.53 56.05 -45.11
CA ALA A 69 -1.98 57.36 -45.43
C ALA A 69 -1.04 57.30 -46.63
N LEU A 70 -0.18 56.27 -46.70
CA LEU A 70 0.71 56.03 -47.84
C LEU A 70 -0.08 55.72 -49.13
N ALA A 71 -1.15 54.93 -49.03
CA ALA A 71 -2.00 54.64 -50.18
C ALA A 71 -2.70 55.91 -50.71
N VAL A 72 -3.28 56.72 -49.83
CA VAL A 72 -3.94 57.98 -50.20
C VAL A 72 -2.94 58.98 -50.80
N GLY A 73 -1.78 59.15 -50.19
CA GLY A 73 -0.72 60.02 -50.72
C GLY A 73 -0.24 59.60 -52.11
N THR A 74 -0.09 58.29 -52.35
CA THR A 74 0.28 57.77 -53.67
C THR A 74 -0.77 58.10 -54.73
N TRP A 75 -2.06 57.95 -54.41
CA TRP A 75 -3.14 58.30 -55.34
C TRP A 75 -3.22 59.79 -55.64
N LEU A 76 -2.95 60.65 -54.66
CA LEU A 76 -2.90 62.10 -54.87
C LEU A 76 -1.77 62.50 -55.81
N ILE A 77 -0.59 61.89 -55.69
CA ILE A 77 0.55 62.15 -56.60
C ILE A 77 0.20 61.71 -58.03
N VAL A 78 -0.39 60.53 -58.20
CA VAL A 78 -0.82 60.04 -59.52
C VAL A 78 -1.86 60.96 -60.14
N PHE A 79 -2.87 61.38 -59.37
CA PHE A 79 -3.90 62.31 -59.84
C PHE A 79 -3.29 63.67 -60.24
N GLY A 80 -2.38 64.21 -59.43
CA GLY A 80 -1.69 65.46 -59.74
C GLY A 80 -0.84 65.38 -61.02
N ALA A 81 -0.14 64.26 -61.24
CA ALA A 81 0.64 64.03 -62.45
C ALA A 81 -0.26 63.94 -63.70
N MET A 82 -1.39 63.22 -63.62
CA MET A 82 -2.37 63.15 -64.70
C MET A 82 -2.96 64.53 -65.01
N LEU A 83 -3.31 65.30 -63.99
CA LEU A 83 -3.84 66.65 -64.17
C LEU A 83 -2.83 67.59 -64.83
N TYR A 84 -1.56 67.54 -64.38
CA TYR A 84 -0.48 68.32 -64.97
C TYR A 84 -0.23 67.95 -66.43
N SER A 85 -0.24 66.66 -66.77
CA SER A 85 -0.11 66.14 -68.13
C SER A 85 -1.25 66.63 -69.04
N VAL A 86 -2.50 66.54 -68.58
CA VAL A 86 -3.64 67.08 -69.32
C VAL A 86 -3.50 68.59 -69.55
N LEU A 87 -3.12 69.35 -68.52
CA LEU A 87 -2.99 70.81 -68.63
C LEU A 87 -1.85 71.26 -69.56
N THR A 88 -0.79 70.46 -69.68
CA THR A 88 0.39 70.79 -70.51
C THR A 88 0.28 70.29 -71.94
N VAL A 89 -0.28 69.11 -72.16
CA VAL A 89 -0.35 68.48 -73.49
C VAL A 89 -1.58 68.92 -74.30
N THR A 90 -2.69 69.25 -73.63
CA THR A 90 -3.91 69.74 -74.32
C THR A 90 -3.64 70.98 -75.19
N PRO A 91 -2.96 72.05 -74.72
CA PRO A 91 -2.68 73.20 -75.58
C PRO A 91 -1.70 72.89 -76.73
N LEU A 92 -0.81 71.91 -76.57
CA LEU A 92 0.12 71.49 -77.61
C LEU A 92 -0.60 70.72 -78.73
N MET A 93 -1.50 69.80 -78.37
CA MET A 93 -2.31 69.04 -79.31
C MET A 93 -3.34 69.92 -80.03
N ALA A 94 -3.95 70.87 -79.33
CA ALA A 94 -4.89 71.83 -79.94
C ALA A 94 -4.24 72.67 -81.06
N ARG A 95 -2.91 72.88 -81.03
CA ARG A 95 -2.20 73.60 -82.12
C ARG A 95 -1.93 72.75 -83.36
N HIS A 96 -1.96 71.42 -83.24
CA HIS A 96 -1.60 70.49 -84.32
C HIS A 96 -2.79 69.65 -84.83
N THR A 97 -3.95 69.78 -84.17
CA THR A 97 -5.18 69.07 -84.53
C THR A 97 -6.03 69.97 -85.43
N ALA A 98 -6.70 69.41 -86.44
CA ALA A 98 -7.61 70.19 -87.26
C ALA A 98 -8.84 70.61 -86.42
N ASP A 99 -9.29 71.86 -86.53
CA ASP A 99 -10.34 72.51 -85.71
C ASP A 99 -11.56 71.62 -85.37
N ARG A 100 -11.95 70.73 -86.29
CA ARG A 100 -13.08 69.79 -86.11
C ARG A 100 -12.84 68.68 -85.05
N TRP A 101 -11.62 68.51 -84.54
CA TRP A 101 -11.22 67.44 -83.59
C TRP A 101 -10.67 67.97 -82.26
N ASP A 102 -10.66 69.29 -82.01
CA ASP A 102 -10.09 69.88 -80.78
C ASP A 102 -10.73 69.37 -79.49
N TRP A 103 -12.00 68.95 -79.57
CA TRP A 103 -12.70 68.35 -78.43
C TRP A 103 -12.08 67.02 -77.96
N THR A 104 -11.30 66.34 -78.81
CA THR A 104 -10.60 65.10 -78.47
C THR A 104 -9.19 65.33 -77.90
N ALA A 105 -8.65 66.55 -78.01
CA ALA A 105 -7.30 66.89 -77.55
C ALA A 105 -7.01 66.53 -76.08
N PRO A 106 -7.94 66.68 -75.10
CA PRO A 106 -7.68 66.30 -73.71
C PRO A 106 -7.85 64.79 -73.42
N ILE A 107 -8.43 64.02 -74.36
CA ILE A 107 -8.66 62.58 -74.16
C ILE A 107 -7.35 61.79 -74.37
N LEU A 108 -6.54 62.19 -75.35
CA LEU A 108 -5.30 61.48 -75.70
C LEU A 108 -4.28 61.42 -74.53
N PRO A 109 -3.97 62.52 -73.81
CA PRO A 109 -3.03 62.49 -72.69
C PRO A 109 -3.55 61.63 -71.53
N LEU A 110 -4.86 61.68 -71.26
CA LEU A 110 -5.50 60.89 -70.22
C LEU A 110 -5.35 59.38 -70.48
N VAL A 111 -5.50 58.95 -71.74
CA VAL A 111 -5.34 57.54 -72.13
C VAL A 111 -3.88 57.09 -72.00
N VAL A 112 -2.92 57.92 -72.39
CA VAL A 112 -1.49 57.63 -72.24
C VAL A 112 -1.12 57.50 -70.75
N ASP A 113 -1.54 58.43 -69.91
CA ASP A 113 -1.27 58.37 -68.48
C ASP A 113 -1.95 57.17 -67.81
N ALA A 114 -3.19 56.86 -68.19
CA ALA A 114 -3.88 55.67 -67.72
C ALA A 114 -3.14 54.38 -68.12
N ALA A 115 -2.63 54.30 -69.36
CA ALA A 115 -1.83 53.16 -69.82
C ALA A 115 -0.53 53.02 -69.00
N VAL A 116 0.17 54.12 -68.73
CA VAL A 116 1.39 54.11 -67.89
C VAL A 116 1.06 53.66 -66.46
N VAL A 117 0.00 54.21 -65.85
CA VAL A 117 -0.45 53.81 -64.51
C VAL A 117 -0.81 52.33 -64.46
N ILE A 118 -1.58 51.83 -65.45
CA ILE A 118 -1.96 50.42 -65.55
C ILE A 118 -0.72 49.54 -65.66
N VAL A 119 0.26 49.88 -66.52
CA VAL A 119 1.50 49.11 -66.69
C VAL A 119 2.32 49.05 -65.39
N VAL A 120 2.49 50.18 -64.71
CA VAL A 120 3.20 50.25 -63.41
C VAL A 120 2.46 49.44 -62.34
N ARG A 121 1.13 49.45 -62.36
CA ARG A 121 0.30 48.75 -61.35
C ARG A 121 0.17 47.25 -61.65
N LEU A 122 0.17 46.84 -62.92
CA LEU A 122 0.10 45.44 -63.35
C LEU A 122 1.33 44.65 -62.86
N ASP A 123 2.52 45.27 -62.89
CA ASP A 123 3.75 44.69 -62.34
C ASP A 123 3.60 44.35 -60.84
N SER A 124 2.90 45.20 -60.08
CA SER A 124 2.61 44.98 -58.66
C SER A 124 1.58 43.88 -58.37
N VAL A 125 0.73 43.56 -59.36
CA VAL A 125 -0.25 42.46 -59.27
C VAL A 125 0.42 41.15 -59.68
N LEU A 126 1.22 41.16 -60.74
CA LEU A 126 1.98 39.99 -61.20
C LEU A 126 2.98 39.50 -60.15
N ALA A 127 3.67 40.42 -59.46
CA ALA A 127 4.57 40.07 -58.36
C ALA A 127 3.85 39.39 -57.18
N ARG A 128 2.56 39.69 -56.94
CA ARG A 128 1.76 39.04 -55.88
C ARG A 128 1.30 37.64 -56.26
N LEU A 129 1.21 37.34 -57.55
CA LEU A 129 0.80 36.04 -58.07
C LEU A 129 1.98 35.05 -58.16
N GLY A 130 3.15 35.39 -57.64
CA GLY A 130 4.30 34.49 -57.51
C GLY A 130 5.09 34.26 -58.79
N HIS A 131 4.65 34.79 -59.93
CA HIS A 131 5.44 34.78 -61.15
C HIS A 131 6.41 35.94 -61.15
N HIS A 132 7.70 35.60 -61.11
CA HIS A 132 8.79 36.55 -61.29
C HIS A 132 8.78 36.92 -62.77
N GLY A 133 7.92 37.86 -63.17
CA GLY A 133 7.89 38.38 -64.54
C GLY A 133 9.25 39.01 -64.82
N GLY A 134 10.17 38.24 -65.43
CA GLY A 134 11.62 38.41 -65.37
C GLY A 134 12.18 39.82 -65.58
N ARG A 135 12.96 40.03 -66.64
CA ARG A 135 13.51 41.37 -66.96
C ARG A 135 12.58 42.18 -67.88
N TRP A 136 11.55 41.54 -68.42
CA TRP A 136 10.62 42.10 -69.40
C TRP A 136 9.84 43.32 -68.90
N PRO A 137 9.28 43.35 -67.67
CA PRO A 137 8.59 44.56 -67.18
C PRO A 137 9.53 45.75 -67.03
N THR A 138 10.79 45.51 -66.61
CA THR A 138 11.82 46.55 -66.56
C THR A 138 12.11 47.09 -67.95
N VAL A 139 12.32 46.21 -68.94
CA VAL A 139 12.57 46.63 -70.34
C VAL A 139 11.40 47.43 -70.89
N LEU A 140 10.15 46.96 -70.72
CA LEU A 140 8.96 47.68 -71.18
C LEU A 140 8.84 49.05 -70.53
N ARG A 141 9.13 49.16 -69.22
CA ARG A 141 9.10 50.44 -68.51
C ARG A 141 10.14 51.44 -69.04
N TRP A 142 11.36 50.97 -69.31
CA TRP A 142 12.41 51.81 -69.89
C TRP A 142 12.07 52.24 -71.32
N MET A 143 11.49 51.34 -72.13
CA MET A 143 11.04 51.67 -73.48
C MET A 143 9.92 52.72 -73.48
N THR A 144 8.87 52.51 -72.67
CA THR A 144 7.76 53.46 -72.56
C THR A 144 8.23 54.79 -71.99
N GLY A 145 9.05 54.77 -70.94
CA GLY A 145 9.62 55.98 -70.35
C GLY A 145 10.51 56.75 -71.32
N ALA A 146 11.35 56.06 -72.09
CA ALA A 146 12.17 56.68 -73.13
C ALA A 146 11.32 57.28 -74.25
N MET A 147 10.26 56.59 -74.69
CA MET A 147 9.33 57.12 -75.70
C MET A 147 8.62 58.39 -75.21
N THR A 148 8.12 58.39 -73.97
CA THR A 148 7.49 59.57 -73.36
C THR A 148 8.48 60.72 -73.18
N LEU A 149 9.73 60.42 -72.80
CA LEU A 149 10.79 61.42 -72.72
C LEU A 149 11.08 62.02 -74.11
N SER A 150 11.23 61.18 -75.13
CA SER A 150 11.46 61.64 -76.51
C SER A 150 10.33 62.53 -77.01
N LEU A 151 9.06 62.17 -76.75
CA LEU A 151 7.91 62.99 -77.17
C LEU A 151 7.85 64.34 -76.47
N ASN A 152 8.11 64.38 -75.16
CA ASN A 152 8.10 65.64 -74.38
C ASN A 152 9.26 66.57 -74.73
N VAL A 153 10.40 66.01 -75.16
CA VAL A 153 11.63 66.76 -75.45
C VAL A 153 11.77 67.09 -76.95
N ALA A 154 11.10 66.36 -77.83
CA ALA A 154 11.28 66.46 -79.28
C ALA A 154 11.05 67.87 -79.82
N ASP A 155 9.99 68.56 -79.38
CA ASP A 155 9.63 69.88 -79.90
C ASP A 155 10.69 70.92 -79.49
N SER A 156 11.05 70.97 -78.20
CA SER A 156 12.13 71.83 -77.70
C SER A 156 13.50 71.50 -78.30
N ALA A 157 13.77 70.22 -78.59
CA ALA A 157 15.01 69.80 -79.23
C ALA A 157 15.09 70.25 -80.69
N LEU A 158 13.96 70.20 -81.43
CA LEU A 158 13.86 70.67 -82.81
C LEU A 158 14.04 72.20 -82.90
N GLU A 159 13.51 72.94 -81.93
CA GLU A 159 13.71 74.39 -81.80
C GLU A 159 15.09 74.79 -81.23
N LYS A 160 15.93 73.82 -80.85
CA LYS A 160 17.23 73.99 -80.19
C LYS A 160 17.14 74.72 -78.83
N ASP A 161 15.98 74.73 -78.19
CA ASP A 161 15.79 75.27 -76.84
C ASP A 161 16.25 74.27 -75.77
N LYS A 162 17.50 74.44 -75.32
CA LYS A 162 18.09 73.61 -74.27
C LYS A 162 17.36 73.74 -72.93
N VAL A 163 16.72 74.88 -72.65
CA VAL A 163 15.98 75.10 -71.40
C VAL A 163 14.66 74.34 -71.44
N GLY A 164 13.91 74.43 -72.54
CA GLY A 164 12.71 73.63 -72.76
C GLY A 164 12.97 72.12 -72.67
N VAL A 165 14.06 71.63 -73.29
CA VAL A 165 14.49 70.24 -73.17
C VAL A 165 14.70 69.84 -71.70
N ALA A 166 15.38 70.67 -70.91
CA ALA A 166 15.64 70.38 -69.50
C ALA A 166 14.35 70.36 -68.68
N VAL A 167 13.46 71.35 -68.85
CA VAL A 167 12.20 71.46 -68.11
C VAL A 167 11.26 70.28 -68.43
N HIS A 168 11.12 69.92 -69.70
CA HIS A 168 10.25 68.83 -70.13
C HIS A 168 10.82 67.42 -69.86
N ALA A 169 12.13 67.30 -69.63
CA ALA A 169 12.75 66.04 -69.23
C ALA A 169 12.58 65.68 -67.75
N VAL A 170 12.41 66.68 -66.86
CA VAL A 170 12.39 66.47 -65.40
C VAL A 170 11.26 65.54 -64.97
N ALA A 171 10.03 65.76 -65.45
CA ALA A 171 8.88 64.96 -65.03
C ALA A 171 8.99 63.47 -65.49
N PRO A 172 9.31 63.15 -66.75
CA PRO A 172 9.54 61.76 -67.19
C PRO A 172 10.70 61.07 -66.45
N LEU A 173 11.81 61.77 -66.21
CA LEU A 173 12.94 61.21 -65.48
C LEU A 173 12.58 60.90 -64.02
N LEU A 174 11.87 61.80 -63.35
CA LEU A 174 11.36 61.56 -61.99
C LEU A 174 10.41 60.37 -61.94
N LEU A 175 9.55 60.18 -62.95
CA LEU A 175 8.66 59.02 -63.05
C LEU A 175 9.43 57.70 -63.17
N ILE A 176 10.44 57.64 -64.04
CA ILE A 176 11.27 56.45 -64.23
C ILE A 176 12.03 56.11 -62.93
N VAL A 177 12.69 57.11 -62.32
CA VAL A 177 13.44 56.92 -61.08
C VAL A 177 12.53 56.50 -59.92
N THR A 178 11.36 57.13 -59.78
CA THR A 178 10.38 56.79 -58.74
C THR A 178 9.82 55.37 -58.93
N ALA A 179 9.61 54.94 -60.18
CA ALA A 179 9.15 53.59 -60.46
C ALA A 179 10.20 52.52 -60.09
N GLU A 180 11.48 52.77 -60.37
CA GLU A 180 12.57 51.84 -60.07
C GLU A 180 12.83 51.76 -58.55
N THR A 181 12.95 52.92 -57.90
CA THR A 181 13.12 52.99 -56.43
C THR A 181 11.92 52.41 -55.69
N GLY A 182 10.71 52.64 -56.20
CA GLY A 182 9.48 52.09 -55.63
C GLY A 182 9.41 50.56 -55.68
N LEU A 183 10.01 49.93 -56.68
CA LEU A 183 10.09 48.47 -56.77
C LEU A 183 11.10 47.89 -55.77
N ALA A 184 12.29 48.51 -55.66
CA ALA A 184 13.31 48.10 -54.69
C ALA A 184 12.80 48.21 -53.24
N TYR A 185 12.14 49.32 -52.90
CA TYR A 185 11.57 49.53 -51.57
C TYR A 185 10.47 48.49 -51.26
N ARG A 186 9.58 48.19 -52.21
CA ARG A 186 8.55 47.15 -52.03
C ARG A 186 9.16 45.78 -51.81
N ARG A 187 10.17 45.39 -52.60
CA ARG A 187 10.87 44.10 -52.43
C ARG A 187 11.50 44.00 -51.05
N ALA A 188 12.17 45.06 -50.59
CA ALA A 188 12.76 45.11 -49.25
C ALA A 188 11.69 44.98 -48.14
N ILE A 189 10.57 45.71 -48.25
CA ILE A 189 9.46 45.61 -47.29
C ILE A 189 8.86 44.20 -47.28
N THR A 190 8.55 43.64 -48.44
CA THR A 190 7.96 42.29 -48.52
C THR A 190 8.90 41.26 -47.93
N ALA A 191 10.20 41.32 -48.24
CA ALA A 191 11.19 40.43 -47.66
C ALA A 191 11.26 40.57 -46.12
N ALA A 192 11.26 41.80 -45.60
CA ALA A 192 11.26 42.06 -44.16
C ALA A 192 10.00 41.50 -43.48
N LEU A 193 8.81 41.71 -44.07
CA LEU A 193 7.55 41.20 -43.55
C LEU A 193 7.49 39.67 -43.57
N THR A 194 7.95 39.04 -44.64
CA THR A 194 8.02 37.57 -44.74
C THR A 194 8.99 36.99 -43.71
N ALA A 195 10.15 37.61 -43.52
CA ALA A 195 11.13 37.19 -42.51
C ALA A 195 10.55 37.30 -41.09
N GLU A 196 9.83 38.39 -40.79
CA GLU A 196 9.18 38.58 -39.49
C GLU A 196 8.06 37.57 -39.25
N GLN A 197 7.21 37.32 -40.25
CA GLN A 197 6.18 36.28 -40.16
C GLN A 197 6.78 34.88 -39.95
N ALA A 198 7.90 34.57 -40.62
CA ALA A 198 8.60 33.30 -40.44
C ALA A 198 9.16 33.16 -39.02
N ARG A 199 9.76 34.22 -38.46
CA ARG A 199 10.23 34.26 -37.06
C ARG A 199 9.08 34.05 -36.07
N GLN A 200 7.95 34.72 -36.28
CA GLN A 200 6.77 34.57 -35.42
C GLN A 200 6.22 33.14 -35.45
N ARG A 201 6.11 32.54 -36.64
CA ARG A 201 5.69 31.13 -36.77
C ARG A 201 6.67 30.17 -36.09
N ALA A 202 7.97 30.38 -36.25
CA ALA A 202 8.99 29.56 -35.59
C ALA A 202 8.94 29.72 -34.07
N ALA A 203 8.73 30.93 -33.55
CA ALA A 203 8.60 31.18 -32.12
C ALA A 203 7.35 30.52 -31.51
N LEU A 204 6.22 30.56 -32.20
CA LEU A 204 5.00 29.86 -31.78
C LEU A 204 5.20 28.34 -31.78
N ALA A 205 5.75 27.78 -32.86
CA ALA A 205 6.05 26.35 -32.93
C ALA A 205 7.04 25.89 -31.84
N ALA A 206 8.04 26.71 -31.50
CA ALA A 206 8.96 26.42 -30.41
C ALA A 206 8.26 26.44 -29.02
N ARG A 207 7.34 27.38 -28.79
CA ARG A 207 6.54 27.44 -27.55
C ARG A 207 5.61 26.24 -27.42
N GLU A 208 4.96 25.83 -28.52
CA GLU A 208 4.08 24.66 -28.53
C GLU A 208 4.86 23.38 -28.24
N ARG A 209 6.03 23.20 -28.86
CA ARG A 209 6.91 22.05 -28.58
C ARG A 209 7.37 22.03 -27.12
N ALA A 210 7.83 23.17 -26.60
CA ALA A 210 8.26 23.25 -25.19
C ALA A 210 7.10 23.00 -24.21
N ALA A 211 5.87 23.40 -24.55
CA ALA A 211 4.68 23.10 -23.74
C ALA A 211 4.31 21.61 -23.80
N ALA A 212 4.41 20.99 -24.98
CA ALA A 212 4.17 19.56 -25.14
C ALA A 212 5.20 18.71 -24.38
N GLU A 213 6.49 19.05 -24.47
CA GLU A 213 7.57 18.38 -23.73
C GLU A 213 7.37 18.46 -22.21
N ARG A 214 6.97 19.63 -21.68
CA ARG A 214 6.66 19.79 -20.25
C ARG A 214 5.48 18.93 -19.84
N ALA A 215 4.40 18.92 -20.63
CA ALA A 215 3.23 18.09 -20.34
C ALA A 215 3.54 16.58 -20.39
N GLU A 216 4.44 16.15 -21.27
CA GLU A 216 4.93 14.77 -21.32
C GLU A 216 5.80 14.43 -20.11
N ALA A 217 6.71 15.31 -19.71
CA ALA A 217 7.54 15.14 -18.53
C ALA A 217 6.69 15.03 -17.25
N GLU A 218 5.68 15.88 -17.08
CA GLU A 218 4.73 15.81 -15.96
C GLU A 218 3.96 14.49 -15.93
N ARG A 219 3.54 13.98 -17.11
CA ARG A 219 2.86 12.69 -17.21
C ARG A 219 3.79 11.52 -16.88
N GLN A 220 5.07 11.60 -17.24
CA GLN A 220 6.06 10.58 -16.89
C GLN A 220 6.32 10.58 -15.38
N GLN A 221 6.57 11.75 -14.78
CA GLN A 221 6.74 11.89 -13.34
C GLN A 221 5.53 11.36 -12.56
N ALA A 222 4.31 11.70 -12.99
CA ALA A 222 3.09 11.19 -12.36
C ALA A 222 2.93 9.66 -12.48
N ARG A 223 3.47 9.03 -13.53
CA ARG A 223 3.48 7.55 -13.65
C ARG A 223 4.52 6.95 -12.72
N GLU A 224 5.73 7.49 -12.71
CA GLU A 224 6.82 7.05 -11.83
C GLU A 224 6.44 7.16 -10.36
N GLU A 225 5.82 8.27 -9.95
CA GLU A 225 5.31 8.45 -8.58
C GLU A 225 4.25 7.39 -8.22
N ARG A 226 3.29 7.12 -9.11
CA ARG A 226 2.27 6.08 -8.88
C ARG A 226 2.88 4.70 -8.76
N GLU A 227 3.86 4.37 -9.60
CA GLU A 227 4.57 3.11 -9.53
C GLU A 227 5.40 3.00 -8.26
N TYR A 228 6.10 4.07 -7.86
CA TYR A 228 6.87 4.11 -6.63
C TYR A 228 5.97 3.92 -5.40
N GLN A 229 4.84 4.63 -5.34
CA GLN A 229 3.84 4.45 -4.29
C GLN A 229 3.25 3.04 -4.28
N ALA A 230 2.97 2.46 -5.46
CA ALA A 230 2.48 1.09 -5.56
C ALA A 230 3.52 0.07 -5.07
N ARG A 231 4.82 0.28 -5.35
CA ARG A 231 5.91 -0.55 -4.82
C ARG A 231 6.01 -0.44 -3.30
N LEU A 232 5.97 0.78 -2.77
CA LEU A 232 6.04 1.02 -1.33
C LEU A 232 4.88 0.33 -0.57
N ILE A 233 3.66 0.40 -1.11
CA ILE A 233 2.49 -0.29 -0.53
C ILE A 233 2.66 -1.82 -0.59
N ARG A 234 3.24 -2.37 -1.67
CA ARG A 234 3.51 -3.82 -1.78
C ARG A 234 4.54 -4.26 -0.75
N GLU A 235 5.66 -3.53 -0.65
CA GLU A 235 6.72 -3.82 0.33
C GLU A 235 6.19 -3.74 1.76
N GLN A 236 5.37 -2.73 2.10
CA GLN A 236 4.74 -2.64 3.41
C GLN A 236 3.83 -3.84 3.70
N ARG A 237 2.97 -4.23 2.76
CA ARG A 237 2.09 -5.41 2.93
C ARG A 237 2.86 -6.70 3.04
N GLU A 238 3.95 -6.86 2.29
CA GLU A 238 4.82 -8.03 2.36
C GLU A 238 5.55 -8.09 3.70
N HIS A 239 6.03 -6.95 4.20
CA HIS A 239 6.65 -6.86 5.52
C HIS A 239 5.66 -7.17 6.65
N GLU A 240 4.46 -6.58 6.61
CA GLU A 240 3.38 -6.87 7.55
C GLU A 240 2.99 -8.36 7.50
N ALA A 241 2.85 -8.93 6.31
CA ALA A 241 2.56 -10.36 6.15
C ALA A 241 3.71 -11.26 6.65
N ALA A 242 4.96 -10.83 6.49
CA ALA A 242 6.12 -11.54 7.03
C ALA A 242 6.14 -11.50 8.57
N MET A 243 5.86 -10.33 9.17
CA MET A 243 5.74 -10.18 10.62
C MET A 243 4.60 -11.03 11.18
N ALA A 244 3.43 -11.03 10.54
CA ALA A 244 2.30 -11.86 10.93
C ALA A 244 2.62 -13.37 10.83
N ARG A 245 3.35 -13.80 9.80
CA ARG A 245 3.84 -15.19 9.68
C ARG A 245 4.82 -15.54 10.80
N GLN A 246 5.73 -14.63 11.14
CA GLN A 246 6.69 -14.85 12.22
C GLN A 246 6.00 -14.93 13.59
N GLU A 247 4.99 -14.10 13.85
CA GLU A 247 4.21 -14.14 15.08
C GLU A 247 3.39 -15.43 15.20
N THR A 248 2.74 -15.85 14.12
CA THR A 248 1.98 -17.11 14.09
C THR A 248 2.89 -18.31 14.28
N GLU A 249 4.05 -18.36 13.62
CA GLU A 249 5.03 -19.42 13.82
C GLU A 249 5.57 -19.46 15.27
N ARG A 250 5.87 -18.28 15.85
CA ARG A 250 6.30 -18.19 17.25
C ARG A 250 5.21 -18.68 18.21
N ARG A 251 3.96 -18.30 17.96
CA ARG A 251 2.81 -18.74 18.76
C ARG A 251 2.59 -20.24 18.63
N GLU A 252 2.63 -20.79 17.43
CA GLU A 252 2.54 -22.24 17.22
C GLU A 252 3.66 -23.00 17.93
N ARG A 253 4.89 -22.48 17.90
CA ARG A 253 6.02 -23.09 18.62
C ARG A 253 5.77 -23.10 20.13
N LEU A 254 5.29 -22.00 20.69
CA LEU A 254 4.93 -21.91 22.11
C LEU A 254 3.79 -22.88 22.48
N GLU A 255 2.74 -22.96 21.66
CA GLU A 255 1.63 -23.89 21.87
C GLU A 255 2.07 -25.36 21.76
N ARG A 256 3.01 -25.68 20.85
CA ARG A 256 3.60 -27.03 20.75
C ARG A 256 4.44 -27.35 21.99
N GLU A 257 5.32 -26.44 22.42
CA GLU A 257 6.12 -26.62 23.63
C GLU A 257 5.24 -26.76 24.88
N GLU A 258 4.16 -25.98 24.99
CA GLU A 258 3.22 -26.10 26.10
C GLU A 258 2.51 -27.46 26.09
N ARG A 259 1.97 -27.89 24.93
CA ARG A 259 1.35 -29.22 24.80
C ARG A 259 2.33 -30.34 25.12
N GLU A 260 3.59 -30.22 24.73
CA GLU A 260 4.63 -31.18 25.07
C GLU A 260 4.93 -31.20 26.57
N ARG A 261 5.03 -30.03 27.22
CA ARG A 261 5.19 -29.92 28.68
C ARG A 261 4.02 -30.53 29.42
N THR A 262 2.78 -30.26 29.00
CA THR A 262 1.59 -30.84 29.61
C THR A 262 1.58 -32.36 29.45
N ARG A 263 1.86 -32.88 28.25
CA ARG A 263 1.95 -34.32 28.00
C ARG A 263 3.07 -34.99 28.80
N ALA A 264 4.22 -34.34 28.94
CA ALA A 264 5.33 -34.83 29.74
C ALA A 264 4.94 -34.87 31.23
N ALA A 265 4.32 -33.81 31.76
CA ALA A 265 3.83 -33.76 33.13
C ALA A 265 2.74 -34.80 33.42
N GLU A 266 1.82 -35.05 32.47
CA GLU A 266 0.82 -36.11 32.58
C GLU A 266 1.46 -37.49 32.61
N ARG A 267 2.42 -37.77 31.73
CA ARG A 267 3.19 -39.04 31.74
C ARG A 267 3.93 -39.23 33.05
N GLU A 268 4.54 -38.18 33.58
CA GLU A 268 5.24 -38.24 34.86
C GLU A 268 4.28 -38.50 36.02
N ARG A 269 3.12 -37.82 36.05
CA ARG A 269 2.05 -38.06 37.03
C ARG A 269 1.51 -39.49 36.93
N GLN A 270 1.32 -40.01 35.72
CA GLN A 270 0.83 -41.37 35.50
C GLN A 270 1.87 -42.40 35.96
N ALA A 271 3.15 -42.22 35.59
CA ALA A 271 4.24 -43.06 36.06
C ALA A 271 4.44 -42.99 37.58
N ALA A 272 4.19 -41.84 38.22
CA ALA A 272 4.21 -41.71 39.67
C ALA A 272 3.04 -42.45 40.33
N ARG A 273 1.84 -42.36 39.75
CA ARG A 273 0.66 -43.12 40.22
C ARG A 273 0.85 -44.63 40.08
N GLU A 274 1.41 -45.08 38.97
CA GLU A 274 1.73 -46.50 38.75
C GLU A 274 2.79 -47.00 39.73
N ARG A 275 3.86 -46.22 39.98
CA ARG A 275 4.87 -46.56 40.99
C ARG A 275 4.26 -46.65 42.40
N ALA A 276 3.43 -45.68 42.77
CA ALA A 276 2.74 -45.69 44.06
C ALA A 276 1.74 -46.86 44.19
N ALA A 277 1.07 -47.24 43.11
CA ALA A 277 0.17 -48.40 43.10
C ALA A 277 0.94 -49.72 43.25
N GLN A 278 2.03 -49.88 42.51
CA GLN A 278 2.91 -51.06 42.63
C GLN A 278 3.54 -51.18 44.02
N GLU A 279 3.92 -50.06 44.63
CA GLU A 279 4.46 -50.02 45.98
C GLU A 279 3.40 -50.43 47.02
N ARG A 280 2.16 -49.94 46.88
CA ARG A 280 1.03 -50.39 47.72
C ARG A 280 0.75 -51.88 47.56
N GLU A 281 0.74 -52.38 46.33
CA GLU A 281 0.50 -53.79 46.07
C GLU A 281 1.61 -54.67 46.66
N ARG A 282 2.88 -54.26 46.55
CA ARG A 282 4.01 -54.96 47.20
C ARG A 282 3.86 -54.96 48.72
N ALA A 283 3.56 -53.80 49.31
CA ALA A 283 3.37 -53.68 50.76
C ALA A 283 2.18 -54.54 51.25
N GLU A 284 1.10 -54.63 50.47
CA GLU A 284 -0.05 -55.48 50.79
C GLU A 284 0.29 -56.97 50.71
N ARG A 285 1.01 -57.39 49.66
CA ARG A 285 1.52 -58.77 49.55
C ARG A 285 2.46 -59.14 50.69
N GLU A 286 3.36 -58.23 51.08
CA GLU A 286 4.25 -58.45 52.24
C GLU A 286 3.46 -58.56 53.55
N ARG A 287 2.43 -57.72 53.76
CA ARG A 287 1.54 -57.84 54.92
C ARG A 287 0.80 -59.17 54.96
N GLN A 288 0.24 -59.59 53.83
CA GLN A 288 -0.45 -60.88 53.72
C GLN A 288 0.50 -62.06 53.98
N GLN A 289 1.73 -62.01 53.47
CA GLN A 289 2.74 -63.03 53.74
C GLN A 289 3.14 -63.07 55.22
N ALA A 290 3.36 -61.90 55.83
CA ALA A 290 3.68 -61.81 57.26
C ALA A 290 2.53 -62.31 58.16
N GLU A 291 1.29 -62.03 57.78
CA GLU A 291 0.09 -62.50 58.49
C GLU A 291 -0.06 -64.02 58.38
N MET A 292 0.08 -64.59 57.18
CA MET A 292 0.07 -66.05 56.96
C MET A 292 1.21 -66.75 57.73
N GLU A 293 2.40 -66.15 57.79
CA GLU A 293 3.52 -66.71 58.55
C GLU A 293 3.28 -66.62 60.07
N ALA A 294 2.69 -65.52 60.55
CA ALA A 294 2.31 -65.37 61.95
C ALA A 294 1.24 -66.39 62.36
N GLU A 295 0.21 -66.58 61.54
CA GLU A 295 -0.86 -67.55 61.77
C GLU A 295 -0.30 -68.98 61.76
N ARG A 296 0.62 -69.30 60.84
CA ARG A 296 1.29 -70.60 60.82
C ARG A 296 2.09 -70.85 62.11
N ARG A 297 2.86 -69.85 62.57
CA ARG A 297 3.62 -69.94 63.84
C ARG A 297 2.70 -70.09 65.04
N GLU A 298 1.54 -69.45 65.04
CA GLU A 298 0.55 -69.58 66.11
C GLU A 298 -0.07 -70.98 66.15
N ARG A 299 -0.50 -71.52 65.00
CA ARG A 299 -1.01 -72.90 64.90
C ARG A 299 0.02 -73.94 65.33
N GLU A 300 1.29 -73.76 64.96
CA GLU A 300 2.39 -74.64 65.39
C GLU A 300 2.59 -74.58 66.92
N ARG A 301 2.52 -73.39 67.53
CA ARG A 301 2.59 -73.23 69.00
C ARG A 301 1.40 -73.88 69.71
N GLU A 302 0.20 -73.74 69.16
CA GLU A 302 -1.00 -74.34 69.74
C GLU A 302 -0.95 -75.87 69.66
N HIS A 303 -0.51 -76.43 68.53
CA HIS A 303 -0.29 -77.87 68.38
C HIS A 303 0.74 -78.40 69.38
N ALA A 304 1.89 -77.73 69.52
CA ALA A 304 2.92 -78.13 70.49
C ALA A 304 2.40 -78.09 71.94
N ARG A 305 1.57 -77.10 72.28
CA ARG A 305 0.94 -77.00 73.61
C ARG A 305 -0.03 -78.15 73.87
N ARG A 306 -0.90 -78.48 72.91
CA ARG A 306 -1.86 -79.58 73.02
C ARG A 306 -1.18 -80.94 73.13
N GLU A 307 -0.06 -81.16 72.43
CA GLU A 307 0.73 -82.38 72.56
C GLU A 307 1.43 -82.51 73.92
N ALA A 308 2.00 -81.41 74.43
CA ALA A 308 2.63 -81.40 75.74
C ALA A 308 1.62 -81.69 76.88
N GLU A 309 0.39 -81.19 76.78
CA GLU A 309 -0.68 -81.46 77.74
C GLU A 309 -1.12 -82.94 77.69
N ARG A 310 -1.28 -83.53 76.50
CA ARG A 310 -1.60 -84.97 76.36
C ARG A 310 -0.53 -85.87 76.95
N GLN A 311 0.76 -85.57 76.70
CA GLN A 311 1.86 -86.37 77.24
C GLN A 311 1.95 -86.32 78.78
N ARG A 312 1.57 -85.19 79.41
CA ARG A 312 1.52 -85.08 80.88
C ARG A 312 0.38 -85.91 81.48
N ALA A 313 -0.81 -85.87 80.85
CA ALA A 313 -1.96 -86.65 81.30
C ALA A 313 -1.70 -88.17 81.23
N GLU A 314 -1.09 -88.66 80.14
CA GLU A 314 -0.77 -90.08 79.99
C GLU A 314 0.24 -90.60 81.02
N ARG A 315 1.22 -89.79 81.44
CA ARG A 315 2.20 -90.19 82.46
C ARG A 315 1.54 -90.34 83.84
N ALA A 316 0.67 -89.40 84.21
CA ALA A 316 -0.07 -89.45 85.47
C ALA A 316 -1.00 -90.68 85.56
N GLU A 317 -1.65 -91.06 84.45
CA GLU A 317 -2.52 -92.24 84.43
C GLU A 317 -1.73 -93.56 84.57
N ARG A 318 -0.53 -93.66 83.99
CA ARG A 318 0.33 -94.86 84.10
C ARG A 318 0.84 -95.07 85.53
N GLU A 319 1.28 -94.00 86.19
CA GLU A 319 1.73 -94.07 87.59
C GLU A 319 0.59 -94.49 88.52
N ARG A 320 -0.62 -93.95 88.30
CA ARG A 320 -1.81 -94.32 89.08
C ARG A 320 -2.20 -95.79 88.90
N ARG A 321 -2.13 -96.34 87.68
CA ARG A 321 -2.40 -97.77 87.46
C ARG A 321 -1.35 -98.67 88.12
N ALA A 322 -0.08 -98.25 88.16
CA ALA A 322 0.98 -99.02 88.80
C ALA A 322 0.75 -99.12 90.33
N LEU A 323 0.37 -98.01 90.97
CA LEU A 323 0.09 -97.98 92.41
C LEU A 323 -1.13 -98.82 92.81
N LEU A 324 -2.12 -98.95 91.92
CA LEU A 324 -3.34 -99.75 92.14
C LEU A 324 -3.21 -101.21 91.69
N ALA A 325 -2.12 -101.60 91.02
CA ALA A 325 -1.86 -102.99 90.64
C ALA A 325 -1.15 -103.80 91.73
N ALA A 326 -0.56 -103.13 92.72
CA ALA A 326 0.00 -103.79 93.90
C ALA A 326 -1.13 -104.49 94.68
N GLY A 327 -1.01 -105.81 94.85
CA GLY A 327 -1.97 -106.65 95.57
C GLY A 327 -2.02 -106.33 97.08
N PRO A 328 -2.83 -107.07 97.86
CA PRO A 328 -2.90 -106.89 99.31
C PRO A 328 -1.51 -107.07 99.92
N VAL A 329 -1.05 -106.10 100.71
CA VAL A 329 0.27 -106.15 101.34
C VAL A 329 0.12 -106.83 102.69
N SER A 330 0.96 -107.84 102.97
CA SER A 330 0.97 -108.53 104.26
C SER A 330 1.56 -107.66 105.37
N ASP A 331 2.44 -106.72 105.01
CA ASP A 331 3.11 -105.81 105.92
C ASP A 331 2.68 -104.35 105.67
N LYS A 332 2.70 -103.57 106.75
CA LYS A 332 2.34 -102.15 106.74
C LYS A 332 3.34 -101.35 105.90
N LEU A 333 2.87 -100.71 104.81
CA LEU A 333 3.71 -99.85 103.96
C LEU A 333 4.24 -98.62 104.71
N PRO A 334 5.37 -98.03 104.31
CA PRO A 334 5.81 -96.72 104.78
C PRO A 334 4.71 -95.67 104.58
N GLU A 335 4.57 -94.73 105.53
CA GLU A 335 3.44 -93.79 105.52
C GLU A 335 3.35 -92.96 104.23
N ALA A 336 4.48 -92.54 103.66
CA ALA A 336 4.52 -91.78 102.41
C ALA A 336 3.93 -92.56 101.22
N GLU A 337 4.25 -93.85 101.12
CA GLU A 337 3.73 -94.75 100.08
C GLU A 337 2.28 -95.12 100.34
N ALA A 338 1.91 -95.39 101.60
CA ALA A 338 0.55 -95.64 102.01
C ALA A 338 -0.38 -94.46 101.68
N ARG A 339 0.08 -93.22 101.88
CA ARG A 339 -0.66 -92.01 101.46
C ARG A 339 -0.87 -91.98 99.95
N GLN A 340 0.14 -92.28 99.15
CA GLN A 340 0.03 -92.31 97.68
C GLN A 340 -0.96 -93.37 97.19
N VAL A 341 -0.90 -94.59 97.75
CA VAL A 341 -1.84 -95.66 97.44
C VAL A 341 -3.27 -95.28 97.85
N VAL A 342 -3.45 -94.65 99.01
CA VAL A 342 -4.75 -94.18 99.48
C VAL A 342 -5.33 -93.08 98.58
N THR A 343 -4.51 -92.11 98.15
CA THR A 343 -4.93 -91.07 97.19
C THR A 343 -5.32 -91.68 95.84
N ALA A 344 -4.47 -92.55 95.28
CA ALA A 344 -4.78 -93.23 94.03
C ALA A 344 -6.05 -94.08 94.13
N ALA A 345 -6.28 -94.73 95.28
CA ALA A 345 -7.45 -95.55 95.55
C ALA A 345 -8.73 -94.70 95.69
N PHE A 346 -8.64 -93.55 96.37
CA PHE A 346 -9.73 -92.59 96.50
C PHE A 346 -10.17 -92.06 95.13
N GLU A 347 -9.22 -91.61 94.31
CA GLU A 347 -9.51 -91.14 92.94
C GLU A 347 -10.09 -92.25 92.07
N ALA A 348 -9.75 -93.51 92.32
CA ALA A 348 -10.28 -94.68 91.62
C ALA A 348 -11.62 -95.17 92.17
N GLY A 349 -12.18 -94.50 93.18
CA GLY A 349 -13.46 -94.88 93.80
C GLY A 349 -13.41 -96.22 94.54
N LEU A 350 -12.21 -96.69 94.93
CA LEU A 350 -12.07 -97.92 95.71
C LEU A 350 -12.62 -97.70 97.12
N SER A 351 -13.07 -98.78 97.76
CA SER A 351 -13.56 -98.71 99.14
C SER A 351 -12.41 -98.46 100.12
N VAL A 352 -12.72 -97.82 101.25
CA VAL A 352 -11.77 -97.60 102.36
C VAL A 352 -11.13 -98.93 102.81
N ARG A 353 -11.89 -100.03 102.81
CA ARG A 353 -11.38 -101.37 103.12
C ARG A 353 -10.35 -101.85 102.10
N ASN A 354 -10.63 -101.72 100.80
CA ASN A 354 -9.68 -102.11 99.75
C ASN A 354 -8.39 -101.28 99.79
N ALA A 355 -8.51 -99.98 100.07
CA ALA A 355 -7.35 -99.11 100.24
C ALA A 355 -6.52 -99.50 101.48
N ALA A 356 -7.17 -99.89 102.58
CA ALA A 356 -6.50 -100.42 103.78
C ALA A 356 -5.77 -101.74 103.53
N GLU A 357 -6.39 -102.68 102.82
CA GLU A 357 -5.75 -103.95 102.44
C GLU A 357 -4.52 -103.74 101.54
N ARG A 358 -4.57 -102.72 100.67
CA ARG A 358 -3.48 -102.41 99.72
C ARG A 358 -2.35 -101.58 100.29
N CYS A 359 -2.51 -101.00 101.48
CA CYS A 359 -1.41 -100.30 102.15
C CYS A 359 -0.97 -100.97 103.46
N GLY A 360 -1.73 -101.94 103.97
CA GLY A 360 -1.45 -102.61 105.25
C GLY A 360 -1.70 -101.70 106.47
N TRP A 361 -2.36 -100.55 106.30
CA TRP A 361 -2.75 -99.66 107.40
C TRP A 361 -4.16 -99.94 107.87
N SER A 362 -4.47 -99.50 109.10
CA SER A 362 -5.81 -99.69 109.65
C SER A 362 -6.87 -98.93 108.85
N VAL A 363 -8.07 -99.52 108.77
CA VAL A 363 -9.24 -98.90 108.13
C VAL A 363 -9.54 -97.51 108.70
N GLY A 364 -9.29 -97.30 110.00
CA GLY A 364 -9.46 -95.98 110.64
C GLY A 364 -8.50 -94.92 110.10
N TRP A 365 -7.23 -95.26 109.89
CA TRP A 365 -6.25 -94.34 109.31
C TRP A 365 -6.58 -94.01 107.85
N VAL A 366 -6.97 -95.01 107.05
CA VAL A 366 -7.38 -94.82 105.65
C VAL A 366 -8.68 -94.02 105.54
N SER A 367 -9.65 -94.23 106.43
CA SER A 367 -10.90 -93.48 106.45
C SER A 367 -10.67 -91.99 106.72
N GLY A 368 -9.76 -91.65 107.65
CA GLY A 368 -9.38 -90.26 107.90
C GLY A 368 -8.82 -89.58 106.65
N ARG A 369 -7.94 -90.29 105.92
CA ARG A 369 -7.37 -89.78 104.66
C ARG A 369 -8.41 -89.66 103.53
N TYR A 370 -9.35 -90.58 103.43
CA TYR A 370 -10.47 -90.47 102.48
C TYR A 370 -11.34 -89.23 102.75
N GLN A 371 -11.54 -88.87 104.02
CA GLN A 371 -12.28 -87.66 104.39
C GLN A 371 -11.52 -86.38 104.04
N GLU A 372 -10.22 -86.33 104.31
CA GLU A 372 -9.37 -85.20 103.90
C GLU A 372 -9.38 -85.03 102.37
N LEU A 373 -9.23 -86.12 101.62
CA LEU A 373 -9.26 -86.08 100.15
C LEU A 373 -10.64 -85.68 99.62
N ARG A 374 -11.72 -86.11 100.26
CA ARG A 374 -13.08 -85.66 99.95
C ARG A 374 -13.27 -84.17 100.22
N ALA A 375 -12.75 -83.66 101.34
CA ALA A 375 -12.80 -82.22 101.65
C ALA A 375 -12.04 -81.39 100.60
N VAL A 376 -10.90 -81.88 100.11
CA VAL A 376 -10.14 -81.23 99.02
C VAL A 376 -10.89 -81.32 97.69
N HIS A 377 -11.50 -82.46 97.36
CA HIS A 377 -12.23 -82.65 96.10
C HIS A 377 -13.54 -81.84 96.06
N ASP A 378 -14.25 -81.75 97.18
CA ASP A 378 -15.49 -80.98 97.33
C ASP A 378 -15.23 -79.47 97.56
N GLY A 379 -13.96 -79.05 97.55
CA GLY A 379 -13.57 -77.64 97.62
C GLY A 379 -13.80 -76.98 98.97
N GLN A 380 -13.82 -77.76 100.06
CA GLN A 380 -14.07 -77.27 101.41
C GLN A 380 -12.73 -77.15 102.17
N PRO A 381 -12.16 -75.93 102.32
CA PRO A 381 -10.87 -75.74 103.00
C PRO A 381 -10.98 -76.09 104.49
N GLY A 382 -10.53 -77.30 104.85
CA GLY A 382 -10.54 -77.82 106.22
C GLY A 382 -9.54 -77.14 107.14
N ALA A 383 -10.04 -76.67 108.28
CA ALA A 383 -9.30 -76.17 109.41
C ALA A 383 -8.23 -77.17 109.92
N VAL A 384 -7.03 -76.66 110.17
CA VAL A 384 -5.88 -77.41 110.69
C VAL A 384 -6.15 -77.82 112.16
N PRO A 385 -6.02 -79.10 112.55
CA PRO A 385 -6.08 -79.49 113.96
C PRO A 385 -4.75 -79.20 114.66
N THR A 386 -4.80 -78.37 115.69
CA THR A 386 -3.72 -78.16 116.68
C THR A 386 -3.53 -79.43 117.52
N THR A 387 -2.33 -79.99 117.50
CA THR A 387 -1.79 -80.85 118.57
C THR A 387 -0.74 -80.09 119.34
#